data_AF-A0A064CGK4-F1
#
_entry.id   AF-A0A064CGK4-F1
#
_cell.length_a   1.000
_cell.length_b   1.000
_cell.length_c   1.000
_cell.angle_alpha   90.00
_cell.angle_beta   90.00
_cell.angle_gamma   90.00
#
_symmetry.space_group_name_H-M   'P 1'
#
loop_
_entity.id
_entity.type
_entity.pdbx_description
1 polymer ?
#
loop_
_entity_poly.entity_id
_entity_poly.type
_entity_poly.pdbx_seq_one_letter_code
_entity_poly.pdbx_strand_id
1 'polypeptide(L)'
;MMTRMWPGRCRAYRMTPLLATLAVVMVVFAGDRPTPSLPYNLIGGPFARLLAQAADLGPARTQRVQLTAELREAARPTALTAWAATHGLSVGWRDGDAWAVVEGTPRAIAGALEVAVHDYRRTNGVVFYASPQQPIVPQQLSSEVTELGRILGYTPSHEGVPPTPPLDVPNAGLAPTELLTAYNINPLTSAGYTGKGQTVVVFTFDGVDQRDLDKFSEWFSLPKFTLEVMGGMPPERRGEATMDVQFVHAIAPSARIVLVNARSTAEGDATYVKLGKLMEEVDRTYPGAVWSFSIGWGCDRLLSRADLAPVRSALARAQRNGTTAFVASGDLAGLECKGGKTWSDPPSPDDYGVDVMASLPEVTGVGGTTLSTDSQGQWLAEQGWYDVPLTQGSGGGASVLFARPSWQDTGAPAGPHDKRLVPDIAAVADPFTGVRFVLNGQLLVGGGTSQAAPIWAGIAAVMNQFLTARGLEQLGDFNPLLYDIAGGAEVPAFRDIYLGANAVTPVGVGYDMITGLGTPNVDNLTKALLVLKSLRR
;
A
#
# COMPACT_ATOMS: atom_id res chain seq x y z
N MET A 1 -28.00 -19.68 -75.41
CA MET A 1 -28.71 -20.82 -76.01
C MET A 1 -29.77 -21.26 -75.01
N MET A 2 -31.06 -21.02 -75.32
CA MET A 2 -32.29 -21.68 -74.82
C MET A 2 -32.53 -21.83 -73.30
N THR A 3 -33.73 -21.68 -72.70
CA THR A 3 -35.04 -21.07 -72.98
C THR A 3 -35.87 -21.27 -71.71
N ARG A 4 -36.64 -20.25 -71.35
CA ARG A 4 -38.01 -20.27 -70.74
C ARG A 4 -38.33 -20.94 -69.38
N MET A 5 -39.05 -20.10 -68.62
CA MET A 5 -40.32 -20.33 -67.88
C MET A 5 -40.30 -20.71 -66.38
N TRP A 6 -40.84 -19.78 -65.59
CA TRP A 6 -41.38 -19.82 -64.22
C TRP A 6 -42.51 -20.86 -64.01
N PRO A 7 -43.05 -21.11 -62.79
CA PRO A 7 -42.98 -20.31 -61.54
C PRO A 7 -42.79 -21.11 -60.22
N GLY A 8 -42.63 -20.41 -59.08
CA GLY A 8 -43.22 -20.90 -57.81
C GLY A 8 -42.43 -20.77 -56.51
N ARG A 9 -42.78 -19.73 -55.74
CA ARG A 9 -42.99 -19.65 -54.27
C ARG A 9 -41.81 -19.52 -53.27
N CYS A 10 -42.01 -18.45 -52.47
CA CYS A 10 -41.81 -18.30 -51.01
C CYS A 10 -40.38 -18.08 -50.50
N ARG A 11 -40.08 -16.80 -50.17
CA ARG A 11 -40.03 -16.20 -48.81
C ARG A 11 -38.57 -16.17 -48.28
N ALA A 12 -38.03 -15.12 -47.68
CA ALA A 12 -38.58 -13.85 -47.23
C ALA A 12 -37.47 -12.76 -47.19
N TYR A 13 -37.88 -11.57 -47.64
CA TYR A 13 -37.50 -10.19 -47.32
C TYR A 13 -36.15 -9.84 -46.66
N ARG A 14 -35.40 -9.00 -47.40
CA ARG A 14 -34.42 -8.01 -46.94
C ARG A 14 -35.03 -6.60 -47.02
N MET A 15 -34.67 -5.77 -46.02
CA MET A 15 -34.28 -4.33 -46.08
C MET A 15 -35.30 -3.30 -46.63
N THR A 16 -35.79 -2.34 -45.80
CA THR A 16 -35.27 -0.96 -45.51
C THR A 16 -36.21 0.12 -46.13
N PRO A 17 -36.07 1.44 -45.88
CA PRO A 17 -35.93 2.21 -44.62
C PRO A 17 -36.85 3.48 -44.57
N LEU A 18 -36.66 4.31 -43.53
CA LEU A 18 -37.04 5.73 -43.35
C LEU A 18 -38.53 6.11 -43.14
N LEU A 19 -38.84 6.67 -41.96
CA LEU A 19 -39.31 8.06 -41.79
C LEU A 19 -39.53 8.45 -40.31
N ALA A 20 -38.87 9.57 -39.96
CA ALA A 20 -39.28 10.65 -39.04
C ALA A 20 -39.85 10.34 -37.64
N THR A 21 -39.12 10.79 -36.61
CA THR A 21 -39.74 11.34 -35.39
C THR A 21 -38.82 12.35 -34.69
N LEU A 22 -39.42 13.50 -34.35
CA LEU A 22 -38.86 14.62 -33.58
C LEU A 22 -38.20 14.16 -32.27
N ALA A 23 -37.00 14.67 -32.02
CA ALA A 23 -36.40 14.68 -30.68
C ALA A 23 -36.99 15.84 -29.88
N VAL A 24 -37.81 15.53 -28.87
CA VAL A 24 -38.14 16.48 -27.80
C VAL A 24 -37.00 16.44 -26.79
N VAL A 25 -36.22 17.51 -26.75
CA VAL A 25 -35.25 17.77 -25.68
C VAL A 25 -36.03 18.20 -24.44
N MET A 26 -36.18 17.33 -23.45
CA MET A 26 -36.50 17.75 -22.09
C MET A 26 -35.20 18.19 -21.40
N VAL A 27 -34.93 19.49 -21.45
CA VAL A 27 -34.06 20.16 -20.49
C VAL A 27 -34.77 20.11 -19.14
N VAL A 28 -34.40 19.16 -18.28
CA VAL A 28 -34.73 19.24 -16.86
C VAL A 28 -33.75 20.23 -16.26
N PHE A 29 -34.27 21.39 -15.87
CA PHE A 29 -33.58 22.30 -14.96
C PHE A 29 -33.12 21.50 -13.74
N ALA A 30 -31.82 21.30 -13.60
CA ALA A 30 -31.19 21.06 -12.31
C ALA A 30 -31.35 22.37 -11.51
N GLY A 31 -32.54 22.57 -10.95
CA GLY A 31 -32.67 23.48 -9.83
C GLY A 31 -31.86 22.88 -8.69
N ASP A 32 -30.97 23.69 -8.13
CA ASP A 32 -30.28 23.44 -6.86
C ASP A 32 -31.27 22.83 -5.86
N ARG A 33 -31.24 21.51 -5.74
CA ARG A 33 -31.80 20.86 -4.57
C ARG A 33 -30.72 21.02 -3.52
N PRO A 34 -30.98 21.71 -2.40
CA PRO A 34 -30.07 21.60 -1.28
C PRO A 34 -29.91 20.11 -0.99
N THR A 35 -28.68 19.62 -1.03
CA THR A 35 -28.34 18.35 -0.41
C THR A 35 -28.96 18.40 0.99
N PRO A 36 -29.89 17.49 1.35
CA PRO A 36 -30.45 17.53 2.68
C PRO A 36 -29.27 17.43 3.65
N SER A 37 -29.18 18.38 4.58
CA SER A 37 -28.22 18.29 5.68
C SER A 37 -28.34 16.90 6.30
N LEU A 38 -27.23 16.16 6.36
CA LEU A 38 -27.17 14.86 7.06
C LEU A 38 -27.86 15.03 8.43
N PRO A 39 -28.85 14.20 8.80
CA PRO A 39 -29.55 14.39 10.06
C PRO A 39 -28.56 14.30 11.22
N TYR A 40 -28.62 15.29 12.14
CA TYR A 40 -27.69 15.53 13.24
C TYR A 40 -27.56 14.39 14.29
N ASN A 41 -28.16 13.23 14.05
CA ASN A 41 -28.24 12.12 14.99
C ASN A 41 -27.68 10.78 14.45
N LEU A 42 -27.06 10.74 13.28
CA LEU A 42 -26.42 9.51 12.80
C LEU A 42 -25.24 9.08 13.69
N ILE A 43 -25.17 7.79 13.98
CA ILE A 43 -24.14 7.22 14.84
C ILE A 43 -22.93 6.85 13.98
N GLY A 44 -21.77 7.48 14.22
CA GLY A 44 -20.53 7.19 13.52
C GLY A 44 -19.74 5.98 14.05
N GLY A 45 -18.53 5.79 13.53
CA GLY A 45 -17.55 4.84 14.08
C GLY A 45 -17.94 3.36 13.95
N PRO A 46 -17.61 2.52 14.95
CA PRO A 46 -17.88 1.07 14.90
C PRO A 46 -19.34 0.69 14.68
N PHE A 47 -20.29 1.50 15.17
CA PHE A 47 -21.71 1.27 14.97
C PHE A 47 -22.12 1.44 13.51
N ALA A 48 -21.70 2.54 12.86
CA ALA A 48 -21.91 2.72 11.42
C ALA A 48 -21.31 1.58 10.60
N ARG A 49 -20.09 1.11 10.96
CA ARG A 49 -19.44 -0.02 10.29
C ARG A 49 -20.22 -1.32 10.46
N LEU A 50 -20.75 -1.59 11.65
CA LEU A 50 -21.59 -2.77 11.90
C LEU A 50 -22.81 -2.80 10.97
N LEU A 51 -23.48 -1.66 10.78
CA LEU A 51 -24.63 -1.55 9.89
C LEU A 51 -24.23 -1.65 8.41
N ALA A 52 -23.14 -0.99 8.01
CA ALA A 52 -22.64 -1.03 6.63
C ALA A 52 -22.18 -2.43 6.18
N GLN A 53 -21.77 -3.28 7.13
CA GLN A 53 -21.39 -4.69 6.87
C GLN A 53 -22.60 -5.65 6.84
N ALA A 54 -23.82 -5.15 7.02
CA ALA A 54 -25.05 -5.93 6.99
C ALA A 54 -25.96 -5.45 5.86
N ALA A 55 -26.77 -6.35 5.32
CA ALA A 55 -27.82 -5.98 4.38
C ALA A 55 -29.00 -5.37 5.16
N ASP A 56 -29.33 -4.11 4.87
CA ASP A 56 -30.55 -3.47 5.36
C ASP A 56 -31.78 -4.13 4.70
N LEU A 57 -32.64 -4.75 5.50
CA LEU A 57 -33.86 -5.43 5.07
C LEU A 57 -35.09 -4.51 5.11
N GLY A 58 -34.90 -3.23 5.44
CA GLY A 58 -35.94 -2.22 5.62
C GLY A 58 -36.56 -2.26 7.02
N PRO A 59 -37.77 -1.68 7.20
CA PRO A 59 -38.42 -1.58 8.50
C PRO A 59 -38.48 -2.91 9.25
N ALA A 60 -38.06 -2.89 10.52
CA ALA A 60 -37.94 -4.10 11.31
C ALA A 60 -39.29 -4.80 11.48
N ARG A 61 -39.27 -6.13 11.37
CA ARG A 61 -40.46 -7.01 11.41
C ARG A 61 -40.51 -7.85 12.69
N THR A 62 -39.52 -7.74 13.57
CA THR A 62 -39.57 -8.34 14.90
C THR A 62 -40.82 -7.89 15.66
N GLN A 63 -41.35 -8.76 16.52
CA GLN A 63 -42.52 -8.45 17.34
C GLN A 63 -42.22 -7.36 18.39
N ARG A 64 -40.95 -7.27 18.83
CA ARG A 64 -40.52 -6.38 19.90
C ARG A 64 -39.10 -5.90 19.68
N VAL A 65 -38.88 -4.63 20.00
CA VAL A 65 -37.56 -4.00 20.16
C VAL A 65 -37.48 -3.39 21.55
N GLN A 66 -36.25 -3.23 22.06
CA GLN A 66 -36.01 -2.61 23.35
C GLN A 66 -34.84 -1.63 23.27
N LEU A 67 -34.84 -0.66 24.18
CA LEU A 67 -33.70 0.19 24.48
C LEU A 67 -33.67 0.48 25.99
N THR A 68 -32.48 0.75 26.50
CA THR A 68 -32.28 1.15 27.90
C THR A 68 -32.52 2.66 28.04
N ALA A 69 -33.14 3.08 29.13
CA ALA A 69 -33.18 4.47 29.57
C ALA A 69 -32.38 4.58 30.86
N GLU A 70 -31.35 5.42 30.88
CA GLU A 70 -30.65 5.78 32.12
C GLU A 70 -31.49 6.81 32.87
N LEU A 71 -31.79 6.54 34.13
CA LEU A 71 -32.57 7.42 34.97
C LEU A 71 -31.64 8.34 35.76
N ARG A 72 -32.11 9.56 36.06
CA ARG A 72 -31.37 10.50 36.91
C ARG A 72 -31.23 10.02 38.35
N GLU A 73 -32.17 9.22 38.81
CA GLU A 73 -32.29 8.74 40.19
C GLU A 73 -32.68 7.26 40.19
N ALA A 74 -32.30 6.54 41.24
CA ALA A 74 -32.72 5.16 41.50
C ALA A 74 -34.16 5.08 42.04
N ALA A 75 -35.10 5.75 41.36
CA ALA A 75 -36.49 5.92 41.76
C ALA A 75 -37.46 5.53 40.64
N ARG A 76 -38.71 5.24 41.02
CA ARG A 76 -39.73 4.75 40.08
C ARG A 76 -39.96 5.75 38.93
N PRO A 77 -39.73 5.36 37.66
CA PRO A 77 -39.76 6.28 36.54
C PRO A 77 -41.20 6.55 36.07
N THR A 78 -41.88 7.49 36.75
CA THR A 78 -43.32 7.73 36.58
C THR A 78 -43.62 8.47 35.29
N ALA A 79 -42.81 9.47 34.92
CA ALA A 79 -42.96 10.23 33.68
C ALA A 79 -42.64 9.36 32.47
N LEU A 80 -41.57 8.56 32.53
CA LEU A 80 -41.21 7.62 31.46
C LEU A 80 -42.29 6.55 31.28
N THR A 81 -42.83 6.00 32.38
CA THR A 81 -43.92 5.01 32.30
C THR A 81 -45.19 5.59 31.68
N ALA A 82 -45.58 6.80 32.07
CA ALA A 82 -46.75 7.47 31.52
C ALA A 82 -46.56 7.81 30.03
N TRP A 83 -45.40 8.38 29.68
CA TRP A 83 -45.06 8.70 28.29
C TRP A 83 -45.05 7.44 27.40
N ALA A 84 -44.43 6.35 27.88
CA ALA A 84 -44.38 5.09 27.15
C ALA A 84 -45.80 4.56 26.87
N ALA A 85 -46.69 4.58 27.86
CA ALA A 85 -48.06 4.12 27.71
C ALA A 85 -48.82 4.91 26.62
N THR A 86 -48.63 6.23 26.53
CA THR A 86 -49.27 7.06 25.49
C THR A 86 -48.80 6.75 24.07
N HIS A 87 -47.61 6.15 23.92
CA HIS A 87 -47.03 5.76 22.64
C HIS A 87 -47.16 4.25 22.35
N GLY A 88 -47.93 3.51 23.16
CA GLY A 88 -48.08 2.05 23.00
C GLY A 88 -46.81 1.26 23.33
N LEU A 89 -45.98 1.80 24.23
CA LEU A 89 -44.75 1.20 24.74
C LEU A 89 -44.93 0.76 26.20
N SER A 90 -44.08 -0.16 26.66
CA SER A 90 -44.00 -0.55 28.08
C SER A 90 -42.63 -0.21 28.67
N VAL A 91 -42.61 -0.06 29.99
CA VAL A 91 -41.41 0.22 30.78
C VAL A 91 -41.22 -0.89 31.80
N GLY A 92 -40.11 -1.62 31.69
CA GLY A 92 -39.63 -2.56 32.68
C GLY A 92 -38.63 -1.88 33.62
N TRP A 93 -38.97 -1.77 34.90
CA TRP A 93 -38.13 -1.18 35.94
C TRP A 93 -38.26 -1.99 37.23
N ARG A 94 -37.19 -2.06 38.02
CA ARG A 94 -37.19 -2.72 39.34
C ARG A 94 -36.78 -1.72 40.42
N ASP A 95 -37.30 -1.91 41.63
CA ASP A 95 -37.05 -1.00 42.75
C ASP A 95 -35.55 -0.81 43.01
N GLY A 96 -35.11 0.44 43.06
CA GLY A 96 -33.70 0.81 43.22
C GLY A 96 -32.84 0.76 41.95
N ASP A 97 -33.35 0.36 40.78
CA ASP A 97 -32.58 0.45 39.53
C ASP A 97 -32.50 1.93 39.08
N ALA A 98 -31.30 2.43 38.76
CA ALA A 98 -31.08 3.74 38.13
C ALA A 98 -31.23 3.70 36.59
N TRP A 99 -31.94 2.70 36.08
CA TRP A 99 -32.16 2.47 34.65
C TRP A 99 -33.46 1.71 34.45
N ALA A 100 -34.07 1.85 33.27
CA ALA A 100 -35.27 1.12 32.88
C ALA A 100 -35.14 0.58 31.45
N VAL A 101 -35.91 -0.44 31.11
CA VAL A 101 -36.05 -0.94 29.73
C VAL A 101 -37.33 -0.38 29.14
N VAL A 102 -37.21 0.35 28.04
CA VAL A 102 -38.34 0.78 27.21
C VAL A 102 -38.48 -0.19 26.05
N GLU A 103 -39.69 -0.66 25.79
CA GLU A 103 -39.92 -1.71 24.79
C GLU A 103 -41.27 -1.55 24.08
N GLY A 104 -41.35 -2.06 22.85
CA GLY A 104 -42.58 -2.03 22.06
C GLY A 104 -42.38 -2.56 20.65
N THR A 105 -43.39 -2.39 19.80
CA THR A 105 -43.23 -2.74 18.37
C THR A 105 -42.23 -1.80 17.69
N PRO A 106 -41.50 -2.25 16.65
CA PRO A 106 -40.58 -1.38 15.90
C PRO A 106 -41.21 -0.07 15.45
N ARG A 107 -42.45 -0.11 14.95
CA ARG A 107 -43.19 1.07 14.49
C ARG A 107 -43.51 2.03 15.63
N ALA A 108 -43.88 1.51 16.81
CA ALA A 108 -44.19 2.35 17.96
C ALA A 108 -42.92 3.07 18.48
N ILE A 109 -41.80 2.34 18.59
CA ILE A 109 -40.52 2.94 18.99
C ILE A 109 -40.02 3.96 17.97
N ALA A 110 -40.06 3.61 16.68
CA ALA A 110 -39.68 4.53 15.59
C ALA A 110 -40.50 5.82 15.61
N GLY A 111 -41.82 5.71 15.83
CA GLY A 111 -42.72 6.87 15.92
C GLY A 111 -42.51 7.70 17.18
N ALA A 112 -42.31 7.06 18.33
CA ALA A 112 -42.16 7.75 19.62
C ALA A 112 -40.83 8.51 19.74
N LEU A 113 -39.77 8.00 19.11
CA LEU A 113 -38.42 8.56 19.21
C LEU A 113 -37.94 9.24 17.93
N GLU A 114 -38.80 9.32 16.90
CA GLU A 114 -38.50 9.93 15.59
C GLU A 114 -37.23 9.36 14.93
N VAL A 115 -37.07 8.04 14.98
CA VAL A 115 -35.92 7.32 14.41
C VAL A 115 -36.36 6.19 13.49
N ALA A 116 -35.50 5.79 12.55
CA ALA A 116 -35.67 4.57 11.78
C ALA A 116 -35.28 3.35 12.62
N VAL A 117 -36.08 2.28 12.58
CA VAL A 117 -35.74 0.97 13.17
C VAL A 117 -35.85 -0.08 12.08
N HIS A 118 -34.70 -0.57 11.61
CA HIS A 118 -34.61 -1.51 10.49
C HIS A 118 -34.08 -2.87 10.96
N ASP A 119 -34.41 -3.93 10.22
CA ASP A 119 -33.76 -5.23 10.37
C ASP A 119 -32.52 -5.27 9.46
N TYR A 120 -31.40 -5.72 10.01
CA TYR A 120 -30.12 -5.88 9.32
C TYR A 120 -29.73 -7.36 9.32
N ARG A 121 -29.23 -7.86 8.20
CA ARG A 121 -28.75 -9.24 8.07
C ARG A 121 -27.24 -9.27 7.82
N ARG A 122 -26.51 -9.85 8.77
CA ARG A 122 -25.07 -10.11 8.63
C ARG A 122 -24.79 -11.23 7.63
N THR A 123 -23.56 -11.29 7.14
CA THR A 123 -23.07 -12.33 6.21
C THR A 123 -23.19 -13.75 6.77
N ASN A 124 -23.11 -13.91 8.10
CA ASN A 124 -23.32 -15.20 8.78
C ASN A 124 -24.80 -15.58 8.98
N GLY A 125 -25.74 -14.80 8.42
CA GLY A 125 -27.17 -15.05 8.50
C GLY A 125 -27.87 -14.48 9.74
N VAL A 126 -27.13 -13.92 10.71
CA VAL A 126 -27.72 -13.29 11.90
C VAL A 126 -28.52 -12.06 11.49
N VAL A 127 -29.80 -12.04 11.85
CA VAL A 127 -30.71 -10.90 11.67
C VAL A 127 -30.87 -10.17 13.00
N PHE A 128 -30.74 -8.85 12.99
CA PHE A 128 -30.89 -8.02 14.17
C PHE A 128 -31.54 -6.68 13.83
N TYR A 129 -32.27 -6.09 14.76
CA TYR A 129 -32.80 -4.74 14.58
C TYR A 129 -31.78 -3.70 15.02
N ALA A 130 -31.74 -2.55 14.35
CA ALA A 130 -30.99 -1.40 14.82
C ALA A 130 -31.58 -0.09 14.32
N SER A 131 -31.23 1.01 14.99
CA SER A 131 -31.42 2.36 14.45
C SER A 131 -30.06 2.97 14.06
N PRO A 132 -29.89 3.51 12.84
CA PRO A 132 -28.69 4.27 12.49
C PRO A 132 -28.61 5.61 13.22
N GLN A 133 -29.68 5.99 13.93
CA GLN A 133 -29.84 7.26 14.63
C GLN A 133 -29.81 7.05 16.14
N GLN A 134 -29.16 7.95 16.86
CA GLN A 134 -29.24 8.00 18.31
C GLN A 134 -30.60 8.59 18.74
N PRO A 135 -31.41 7.87 19.52
CA PRO A 135 -32.61 8.45 20.11
C PRO A 135 -32.27 9.64 21.01
N ILE A 136 -33.02 10.73 20.86
CA ILE A 136 -32.94 11.91 21.73
C ILE A 136 -33.93 11.71 22.88
N VAL A 137 -33.56 12.08 24.10
CA VAL A 137 -34.48 12.08 25.25
C VAL A 137 -35.60 13.10 24.96
N PRO A 138 -36.89 12.68 24.88
CA PRO A 138 -38.00 13.61 24.72
C PRO A 138 -37.99 14.67 25.83
N GLN A 139 -38.25 15.94 25.48
CA GLN A 139 -38.16 17.05 26.43
C GLN A 139 -38.96 16.82 27.72
N GLN A 140 -40.12 16.18 27.61
CA GLN A 140 -41.03 15.84 28.72
C GLN A 140 -40.42 14.82 29.70
N LEU A 141 -39.40 14.08 29.27
CA LEU A 141 -38.68 13.09 30.06
C LEU A 141 -37.36 13.60 30.61
N SER A 142 -36.93 14.82 30.24
CA SER A 142 -35.60 15.35 30.59
C SER A 142 -35.35 15.49 32.10
N SER A 143 -36.40 15.55 32.93
CA SER A 143 -36.31 15.58 34.39
C SER A 143 -36.13 14.20 35.03
N GLU A 144 -36.31 13.11 34.29
CA GLU A 144 -36.29 11.73 34.81
C GLU A 144 -35.28 10.85 34.09
N VAL A 145 -35.12 11.03 32.77
CA VAL A 145 -34.19 10.28 31.91
C VAL A 145 -32.99 11.15 31.58
N THR A 146 -31.79 10.63 31.83
CA THR A 146 -30.52 11.26 31.49
C THR A 146 -30.15 10.99 30.04
N GLU A 147 -30.23 9.72 29.63
CA GLU A 147 -29.84 9.26 28.29
C GLU A 147 -30.70 8.06 27.87
N LEU A 148 -30.91 7.93 26.55
CA LEU A 148 -31.45 6.73 25.94
C LEU A 148 -30.31 5.93 25.31
N GLY A 149 -30.24 4.64 25.58
CA GLY A 149 -29.31 3.73 24.95
C GLY A 149 -29.57 3.56 23.46
N ARG A 150 -28.64 2.87 22.80
CA ARG A 150 -28.75 2.51 21.37
C ARG A 150 -29.93 1.56 21.17
N ILE A 151 -30.69 1.75 20.11
CA ILE A 151 -31.60 0.71 19.60
C ILE A 151 -30.74 -0.26 18.81
N LEU A 152 -30.34 -1.37 19.46
CA LEU A 152 -29.45 -2.38 18.89
C LEU A 152 -29.80 -3.76 19.46
N GLY A 153 -30.32 -4.64 18.61
CA GLY A 153 -30.63 -6.03 18.94
C GLY A 153 -29.46 -6.99 18.81
N TYR A 154 -28.24 -6.49 18.61
CA TYR A 154 -27.05 -7.30 18.40
C TYR A 154 -25.77 -6.57 18.82
N THR A 155 -25.10 -7.09 19.83
CA THR A 155 -23.75 -6.66 20.19
C THR A 155 -22.77 -7.73 19.73
N PRO A 156 -21.80 -7.40 18.87
CA PRO A 156 -20.73 -8.35 18.53
C PRO A 156 -19.99 -8.77 19.81
N SER A 157 -19.98 -10.06 20.10
CA SER A 157 -19.16 -10.66 21.17
C SER A 157 -18.05 -11.50 20.55
N HIS A 158 -16.89 -11.53 21.19
CA HIS A 158 -15.81 -12.45 20.84
C HIS A 158 -15.25 -13.10 22.11
N GLU A 159 -14.82 -14.35 22.02
CA GLU A 159 -13.93 -14.96 23.02
C GLU A 159 -12.49 -14.54 22.69
N GLY A 160 -11.54 -14.72 23.62
CA GLY A 160 -10.12 -14.37 23.44
C GLY A 160 -9.37 -15.20 22.38
N VAL A 161 -10.09 -15.80 21.43
CA VAL A 161 -9.49 -16.44 20.26
C VAL A 161 -8.97 -15.32 19.36
N PRO A 162 -7.71 -15.36 18.91
CA PRO A 162 -7.19 -14.38 17.97
C PRO A 162 -8.15 -14.28 16.78
N PRO A 163 -8.53 -13.07 16.35
CA PRO A 163 -9.37 -12.93 15.17
C PRO A 163 -8.70 -13.64 14.00
N THR A 164 -9.50 -14.22 13.10
CA THR A 164 -8.98 -14.58 11.78
C THR A 164 -8.28 -13.36 11.19
N PRO A 165 -7.10 -13.53 10.57
CA PRO A 165 -6.37 -12.41 10.00
C PRO A 165 -7.31 -11.54 9.16
N PRO A 166 -7.24 -10.21 9.29
CA PRO A 166 -8.07 -9.30 8.51
C PRO A 166 -7.98 -9.62 7.00
N LEU A 167 -9.11 -9.53 6.28
CA LEU A 167 -9.16 -9.86 4.85
C LEU A 167 -8.39 -8.86 3.97
N ASP A 168 -8.01 -7.72 4.55
CA ASP A 168 -7.17 -6.69 3.96
C ASP A 168 -5.66 -7.00 3.99
N VAL A 169 -5.29 -8.17 4.54
CA VAL A 169 -3.97 -8.77 4.34
C VAL A 169 -4.12 -9.87 3.28
N PRO A 170 -3.46 -9.75 2.11
CA PRO A 170 -3.51 -10.76 1.07
C PRO A 170 -3.11 -12.13 1.61
N ASN A 171 -4.05 -13.07 1.61
CA ASN A 171 -3.77 -14.43 2.07
C ASN A 171 -2.64 -15.02 1.21
N ALA A 172 -1.53 -15.43 1.84
CA ALA A 172 -0.31 -15.88 1.16
C ALA A 172 0.37 -14.82 0.26
N GLY A 173 0.26 -13.53 0.59
CA GLY A 173 0.95 -12.44 -0.11
C GLY A 173 0.29 -11.97 -1.40
N LEU A 174 0.79 -10.85 -1.94
CA LEU A 174 0.33 -10.18 -3.15
C LEU A 174 0.74 -10.94 -4.41
N ALA A 175 -0.18 -11.12 -5.34
CA ALA A 175 0.16 -11.47 -6.71
C ALA A 175 0.82 -10.27 -7.44
N PRO A 176 1.65 -10.51 -8.47
CA PRO A 176 2.19 -9.45 -9.33
C PRO A 176 1.14 -8.44 -9.81
N THR A 177 -0.02 -8.89 -10.28
CA THR A 177 -1.10 -8.00 -10.73
C THR A 177 -1.69 -7.13 -9.61
N GLU A 178 -1.72 -7.65 -8.39
CA GLU A 178 -2.17 -6.90 -7.21
C GLU A 178 -1.13 -5.86 -6.81
N LEU A 179 0.16 -6.16 -6.92
CA LEU A 179 1.25 -5.18 -6.75
C LEU A 179 1.14 -4.02 -7.76
N LEU A 180 0.92 -4.33 -9.04
CA LEU A 180 0.71 -3.31 -10.09
C LEU A 180 -0.48 -2.40 -9.77
N THR A 181 -1.51 -2.99 -9.16
CA THR A 181 -2.71 -2.27 -8.75
C THR A 181 -2.46 -1.40 -7.52
N ALA A 182 -1.83 -1.97 -6.48
CA ALA A 182 -1.54 -1.29 -5.23
C ALA A 182 -0.71 -0.03 -5.45
N TYR A 183 0.35 -0.08 -6.27
CA TYR A 183 1.19 1.09 -6.57
C TYR A 183 0.75 1.92 -7.78
N ASN A 184 -0.46 1.67 -8.29
CA ASN A 184 -1.04 2.43 -9.40
C ASN A 184 -0.15 2.45 -10.66
N ILE A 185 0.41 1.29 -11.01
CA ILE A 185 1.27 1.07 -12.19
C ILE A 185 0.41 0.75 -13.43
N ASN A 186 -0.79 0.18 -13.23
CA ASN A 186 -1.71 -0.23 -14.29
C ASN A 186 -1.95 0.79 -15.42
N PRO A 187 -2.07 2.11 -15.16
CA PRO A 187 -2.22 3.09 -16.23
C PRO A 187 -1.06 3.09 -17.23
N LEU A 188 0.19 2.94 -16.75
CA LEU A 188 1.37 2.88 -17.61
C LEU A 188 1.44 1.56 -18.38
N THR A 189 1.24 0.43 -17.72
CA THR A 189 1.33 -0.89 -18.37
C THR A 189 0.22 -1.10 -19.38
N SER A 190 -1.01 -0.63 -19.10
CA SER A 190 -2.13 -0.64 -20.05
C SER A 190 -1.86 0.25 -21.27
N ALA A 191 -1.02 1.28 -21.14
CA ALA A 191 -0.56 2.12 -22.23
C ALA A 191 0.65 1.53 -22.99
N GLY A 192 1.10 0.32 -22.65
CA GLY A 192 2.20 -0.38 -23.33
C GLY A 192 3.60 -0.04 -22.78
N TYR A 193 3.69 0.60 -21.62
CA TYR A 193 4.96 0.81 -20.93
C TYR A 193 5.24 -0.39 -20.01
N THR A 194 6.09 -1.31 -20.47
CA THR A 194 6.41 -2.59 -19.84
C THR A 194 7.91 -2.76 -19.58
N GLY A 195 8.67 -1.67 -19.59
CA GLY A 195 10.14 -1.66 -19.48
C GLY A 195 10.87 -1.93 -20.81
N LYS A 196 10.15 -1.95 -21.94
CA LYS A 196 10.75 -2.23 -23.26
C LYS A 196 11.87 -1.23 -23.57
N GLY A 197 13.02 -1.76 -23.97
CA GLY A 197 14.21 -0.96 -24.31
C GLY A 197 14.99 -0.45 -23.10
N GLN A 198 14.58 -0.79 -21.89
CA GLN A 198 15.33 -0.52 -20.67
C GLN A 198 16.12 -1.76 -20.24
N THR A 199 17.22 -1.50 -19.54
CA THR A 199 18.03 -2.54 -18.89
C THR A 199 17.96 -2.34 -17.38
N VAL A 200 17.65 -3.42 -16.65
CA VAL A 200 17.73 -3.46 -15.20
C VAL A 200 18.85 -4.42 -14.80
N VAL A 201 19.80 -3.92 -14.02
CA VAL A 201 20.93 -4.66 -13.48
C VAL A 201 20.65 -4.99 -12.02
N VAL A 202 20.65 -6.27 -11.68
CA VAL A 202 20.48 -6.77 -10.31
C VAL A 202 21.83 -7.27 -9.80
N PHE A 203 22.36 -6.62 -8.76
CA PHE A 203 23.60 -7.04 -8.11
C PHE A 203 23.30 -8.08 -7.04
N THR A 204 24.00 -9.22 -7.04
CA THR A 204 23.67 -10.33 -6.14
C THR A 204 24.90 -11.09 -5.60
N PHE A 205 24.70 -11.81 -4.49
CA PHE A 205 25.63 -12.77 -3.90
C PHE A 205 25.24 -14.24 -4.10
N ASP A 206 24.05 -14.53 -4.62
CA ASP A 206 23.58 -15.87 -4.96
C ASP A 206 23.04 -15.92 -6.40
N GLY A 207 22.70 -17.10 -6.90
CA GLY A 207 22.27 -17.25 -8.29
C GLY A 207 20.81 -17.65 -8.40
N VAL A 208 20.40 -17.92 -9.64
CA VAL A 208 19.01 -18.22 -10.01
C VAL A 208 18.93 -19.55 -10.75
N ASP A 209 17.81 -20.27 -10.60
CA ASP A 209 17.45 -21.42 -11.43
C ASP A 209 16.44 -20.98 -12.50
N GLN A 210 16.76 -21.20 -13.78
CA GLN A 210 15.87 -20.87 -14.90
C GLN A 210 14.50 -21.55 -14.78
N ARG A 211 14.42 -22.73 -14.15
CA ARG A 211 13.15 -23.44 -13.93
C ARG A 211 12.21 -22.67 -13.01
N ASP A 212 12.75 -21.95 -12.03
CA ASP A 212 11.95 -21.11 -11.14
C ASP A 212 11.41 -19.88 -11.89
N LEU A 213 12.24 -19.27 -12.76
CA LEU A 213 11.83 -18.14 -13.61
C LEU A 213 10.73 -18.53 -14.61
N ASP A 214 10.88 -19.69 -15.23
CA ASP A 214 9.89 -20.24 -16.16
C ASP A 214 8.57 -20.52 -15.43
N LYS A 215 8.62 -21.15 -14.25
CA LYS A 215 7.43 -21.41 -13.43
C LYS A 215 6.76 -20.12 -12.95
N PHE A 216 7.53 -19.13 -12.51
CA PHE A 216 7.00 -17.83 -12.14
C PHE A 216 6.25 -17.19 -13.31
N SER A 217 6.87 -17.22 -14.50
CA SER A 217 6.26 -16.72 -15.73
C SER A 217 4.96 -17.45 -16.06
N GLU A 218 4.93 -18.77 -15.93
CA GLU A 218 3.74 -19.59 -16.17
C GLU A 218 2.62 -19.32 -15.15
N TRP A 219 2.92 -19.29 -13.85
CA TRP A 219 1.93 -19.09 -12.79
C TRP A 219 1.29 -17.71 -12.82
N PHE A 220 2.05 -16.68 -13.19
CA PHE A 220 1.56 -15.31 -13.25
C PHE A 220 1.26 -14.82 -14.66
N SER A 221 1.24 -15.72 -15.65
CA SER A 221 0.94 -15.40 -17.05
C SER A 221 1.82 -14.29 -17.63
N LEU A 222 3.09 -14.25 -17.23
CA LEU A 222 4.12 -13.35 -17.74
C LEU A 222 4.91 -14.02 -18.88
N PRO A 223 5.53 -13.25 -19.78
CA PRO A 223 6.41 -13.83 -20.80
C PRO A 223 7.61 -14.52 -20.13
N LYS A 224 8.05 -15.65 -20.69
CA LYS A 224 9.31 -16.27 -20.27
C LYS A 224 10.47 -15.35 -20.61
N PHE A 225 11.49 -15.35 -19.76
CA PHE A 225 12.67 -14.53 -19.91
C PHE A 225 13.92 -15.31 -19.49
N THR A 226 15.07 -14.92 -20.03
CA THR A 226 16.37 -15.46 -19.64
C THR A 226 17.26 -14.33 -19.18
N LEU A 227 18.10 -14.61 -18.20
CA LEU A 227 19.04 -13.64 -17.66
C LEU A 227 20.33 -13.62 -18.48
N GLU A 228 20.85 -12.42 -18.70
CA GLU A 228 22.28 -12.26 -18.95
C GLU A 228 23.01 -12.24 -17.61
N VAL A 229 24.20 -12.85 -17.57
CA VAL A 229 24.96 -12.96 -16.33
C VAL A 229 26.36 -12.39 -16.52
N MET A 230 26.70 -11.38 -15.72
CA MET A 230 28.04 -10.79 -15.66
C MET A 230 28.77 -11.31 -14.41
N GLY A 231 30.04 -11.70 -14.57
CA GLY A 231 30.84 -12.27 -13.48
C GLY A 231 30.57 -13.74 -13.17
N GLY A 232 29.78 -14.42 -14.02
CA GLY A 232 29.42 -15.84 -13.86
C GLY A 232 28.33 -16.06 -12.81
N MET A 233 27.49 -17.07 -13.03
CA MET A 233 26.37 -17.38 -12.13
C MET A 233 26.91 -17.91 -10.79
N PRO A 234 26.56 -17.32 -9.62
CA PRO A 234 26.94 -17.90 -8.33
C PRO A 234 26.43 -19.34 -8.22
N PRO A 235 27.07 -20.23 -7.44
CA PRO A 235 26.63 -21.62 -7.31
C PRO A 235 25.46 -21.79 -6.33
N GLU A 236 25.42 -20.99 -5.26
CA GLU A 236 24.38 -21.04 -4.23
C GLU A 236 23.04 -20.48 -4.71
N ARG A 237 21.92 -21.07 -4.28
CA ARG A 237 20.54 -20.66 -4.62
C ARG A 237 19.77 -20.39 -3.32
N ARG A 238 20.04 -19.26 -2.66
CA ARG A 238 19.45 -18.91 -1.36
C ARG A 238 18.06 -18.28 -1.50
N GLY A 239 17.79 -17.65 -2.63
CA GLY A 239 16.47 -17.13 -3.01
C GLY A 239 16.47 -15.64 -3.32
N GLU A 240 17.48 -14.91 -2.86
CA GLU A 240 17.59 -13.44 -3.00
C GLU A 240 17.58 -13.02 -4.47
N ALA A 241 18.55 -13.49 -5.26
CA ALA A 241 18.62 -13.20 -6.70
C ALA A 241 17.34 -13.62 -7.44
N THR A 242 16.75 -14.76 -7.04
CA THR A 242 15.54 -15.30 -7.66
C THR A 242 14.34 -14.39 -7.40
N MET A 243 14.19 -13.90 -6.17
CA MET A 243 13.17 -12.95 -5.77
C MET A 243 13.32 -11.64 -6.53
N ASP A 244 14.53 -11.07 -6.55
CA ASP A 244 14.82 -9.78 -7.18
C ASP A 244 14.45 -9.75 -8.66
N VAL A 245 14.94 -10.73 -9.43
CA VAL A 245 14.70 -10.76 -10.88
C VAL A 245 13.24 -11.04 -11.21
N GLN A 246 12.54 -11.81 -10.37
CA GLN A 246 11.11 -12.06 -10.57
C GLN A 246 10.26 -10.82 -10.29
N PHE A 247 10.61 -10.01 -9.29
CA PHE A 247 9.90 -8.76 -9.00
C PHE A 247 10.18 -7.65 -10.02
N VAL A 248 11.42 -7.54 -10.50
CA VAL A 248 11.71 -6.69 -11.66
C VAL A 248 10.88 -7.15 -12.86
N HIS A 249 10.86 -8.45 -13.17
CA HIS A 249 10.14 -9.02 -14.30
C HIS A 249 8.61 -8.86 -14.18
N ALA A 250 8.06 -8.97 -12.97
CA ALA A 250 6.64 -8.76 -12.69
C ALA A 250 6.16 -7.37 -13.13
N ILE A 251 6.97 -6.34 -12.87
CA ILE A 251 6.62 -4.94 -13.13
C ILE A 251 7.02 -4.52 -14.55
N ALA A 252 8.20 -4.96 -14.99
CA ALA A 252 8.82 -4.59 -16.25
C ALA A 252 9.11 -5.83 -17.13
N PRO A 253 8.07 -6.57 -17.58
CA PRO A 253 8.22 -7.87 -18.25
C PRO A 253 8.90 -7.81 -19.62
N SER A 254 9.14 -6.61 -20.16
CA SER A 254 9.85 -6.39 -21.43
C SER A 254 11.23 -5.74 -21.25
N ALA A 255 11.68 -5.52 -20.01
CA ALA A 255 13.03 -5.05 -19.73
C ALA A 255 14.07 -6.15 -19.95
N ARG A 256 15.27 -5.77 -20.35
CA ARG A 256 16.44 -6.66 -20.29
C ARG A 256 16.90 -6.74 -18.84
N ILE A 257 16.91 -7.93 -18.25
CA ILE A 257 17.37 -8.13 -16.87
C ILE A 257 18.76 -8.76 -16.91
N VAL A 258 19.73 -8.09 -16.29
CA VAL A 258 21.11 -8.54 -16.16
C VAL A 258 21.38 -8.86 -14.70
N LEU A 259 21.86 -10.07 -14.44
CA LEU A 259 22.32 -10.49 -13.13
C LEU A 259 23.84 -10.26 -13.02
N VAL A 260 24.26 -9.44 -12.07
CA VAL A 260 25.68 -9.17 -11.80
C VAL A 260 26.09 -9.90 -10.52
N ASN A 261 27.02 -10.84 -10.67
CA ASN A 261 27.61 -11.52 -9.53
C ASN A 261 28.59 -10.59 -8.80
N ALA A 262 28.17 -10.09 -7.64
CA ALA A 262 28.94 -9.22 -6.78
C ALA A 262 29.64 -9.96 -5.64
N ARG A 263 29.52 -11.29 -5.54
CA ARG A 263 29.99 -12.08 -4.39
C ARG A 263 31.48 -11.89 -4.10
N SER A 264 32.30 -11.87 -5.14
CA SER A 264 33.75 -11.68 -5.01
C SER A 264 34.15 -10.32 -4.42
N THR A 265 33.26 -9.32 -4.48
CA THR A 265 33.50 -8.02 -3.85
C THR A 265 33.50 -8.12 -2.33
N ALA A 266 32.70 -9.01 -1.75
CA ALA A 266 32.58 -9.19 -0.30
C ALA A 266 33.61 -10.18 0.29
N GLU A 267 34.43 -10.82 -0.53
CA GLU A 267 35.37 -11.87 -0.10
C GLU A 267 36.83 -11.40 -0.12
N GLY A 268 37.55 -11.58 0.98
CA GLY A 268 38.93 -11.10 1.11
C GLY A 268 39.02 -9.58 1.20
N ASP A 269 40.18 -9.02 0.85
CA ASP A 269 40.48 -7.60 1.10
C ASP A 269 39.89 -6.65 0.04
N ALA A 270 39.95 -5.35 0.34
CA ALA A 270 39.65 -4.24 -0.58
C ALA A 270 38.20 -4.25 -1.15
N THR A 271 37.23 -4.63 -0.32
CA THR A 271 35.81 -4.74 -0.64
C THR A 271 35.27 -3.60 -1.51
N TYR A 272 35.39 -2.35 -1.04
CA TYR A 272 34.83 -1.18 -1.72
C TYR A 272 35.59 -0.77 -2.99
N VAL A 273 36.89 -1.10 -3.08
CA VAL A 273 37.66 -0.93 -4.33
C VAL A 273 37.17 -1.91 -5.39
N LYS A 274 36.96 -3.18 -5.02
CA LYS A 274 36.41 -4.19 -5.94
C LYS A 274 34.99 -3.83 -6.37
N LEU A 275 34.15 -3.39 -5.43
CA LEU A 275 32.78 -2.97 -5.73
C LEU A 275 32.75 -1.76 -6.68
N GLY A 276 33.58 -0.73 -6.42
CA GLY A 276 33.69 0.42 -7.32
C GLY A 276 34.12 0.04 -8.73
N LYS A 277 35.11 -0.87 -8.88
CA LYS A 277 35.54 -1.37 -10.19
C LYS A 277 34.45 -2.19 -10.89
N LEU A 278 33.72 -3.01 -10.16
CA LEU A 278 32.58 -3.76 -10.71
C LEU A 278 31.51 -2.81 -11.22
N MET A 279 31.18 -1.76 -10.46
CA MET A 279 30.22 -0.73 -10.89
C MET A 279 30.68 0.02 -12.14
N GLU A 280 31.97 0.36 -12.25
CA GLU A 280 32.53 0.96 -13.48
C GLU A 280 32.42 0.03 -14.69
N GLU A 281 32.67 -1.26 -14.50
CA GLU A 281 32.53 -2.26 -15.57
C GLU A 281 31.07 -2.43 -16.01
N VAL A 282 30.14 -2.46 -15.05
CA VAL A 282 28.70 -2.51 -15.31
C VAL A 282 28.26 -1.27 -16.08
N ASP A 283 28.62 -0.06 -15.64
CA ASP A 283 28.28 1.20 -16.31
C ASP A 283 28.82 1.25 -17.74
N ARG A 284 30.07 0.80 -17.95
CA ARG A 284 30.67 0.74 -19.30
C ARG A 284 29.93 -0.24 -20.22
N THR A 285 29.39 -1.34 -19.68
CA THR A 285 28.75 -2.40 -20.46
C THR A 285 27.27 -2.12 -20.70
N TYR A 286 26.60 -1.51 -19.70
CA TYR A 286 25.17 -1.22 -19.69
C TYR A 286 24.93 0.25 -19.26
N PRO A 287 25.39 1.24 -20.06
CA PRO A 287 25.29 2.64 -19.69
C PRO A 287 23.82 3.05 -19.57
N GLY A 288 23.51 3.79 -18.50
CA GLY A 288 22.14 4.25 -18.24
C GLY A 288 21.17 3.18 -17.77
N ALA A 289 21.65 1.98 -17.41
CA ALA A 289 20.79 0.95 -16.81
C ALA A 289 20.30 1.37 -15.42
N VAL A 290 19.13 0.85 -15.02
CA VAL A 290 18.65 0.93 -13.64
C VAL A 290 19.35 -0.13 -12.82
N TRP A 291 19.90 0.21 -11.66
CA TRP A 291 20.61 -0.71 -10.78
C TRP A 291 19.79 -1.00 -9.53
N SER A 292 19.70 -2.28 -9.16
CA SER A 292 19.06 -2.77 -7.93
C SER A 292 20.08 -3.47 -7.05
N PHE A 293 20.14 -3.05 -5.78
CA PHE A 293 20.95 -3.66 -4.73
C PHE A 293 20.02 -4.07 -3.59
N SER A 294 19.69 -5.35 -3.53
CA SER A 294 18.97 -6.02 -2.43
C SER A 294 19.92 -6.62 -1.38
N ILE A 295 21.23 -6.39 -1.56
CA ILE A 295 22.30 -6.90 -0.71
C ILE A 295 23.10 -5.75 -0.09
N GLY A 296 23.58 -5.95 1.13
CA GLY A 296 24.37 -4.97 1.90
C GLY A 296 25.86 -5.31 2.01
N TRP A 297 26.68 -4.29 2.29
CA TRP A 297 28.13 -4.42 2.54
C TRP A 297 28.53 -4.06 3.98
N GLY A 298 27.53 -3.98 4.87
CA GLY A 298 27.70 -3.67 6.29
C GLY A 298 27.12 -2.31 6.65
N CYS A 299 27.30 -1.90 7.90
CA CYS A 299 26.76 -0.64 8.38
C CYS A 299 27.77 0.52 8.30
N ASP A 300 27.25 1.74 8.33
CA ASP A 300 28.00 2.97 8.19
C ASP A 300 28.99 3.27 9.34
N ARG A 301 28.82 2.66 10.52
CA ARG A 301 29.76 2.81 11.64
C ARG A 301 31.03 1.98 11.53
N LEU A 302 31.06 0.97 10.66
CA LEU A 302 32.23 0.10 10.48
C LEU A 302 33.31 0.74 9.60
N LEU A 303 33.00 1.85 8.93
CA LEU A 303 33.83 2.42 7.87
C LEU A 303 34.10 3.90 8.08
N SER A 304 35.00 4.43 7.26
CA SER A 304 35.18 5.86 7.05
C SER A 304 34.65 6.29 5.69
N ARG A 305 34.44 7.59 5.50
CA ARG A 305 34.09 8.16 4.17
C ARG A 305 35.12 7.82 3.08
N ALA A 306 36.40 7.65 3.45
CA ALA A 306 37.46 7.39 2.49
C ALA A 306 37.35 5.98 1.88
N ASP A 307 36.92 5.00 2.68
CA ASP A 307 36.73 3.61 2.23
C ASP A 307 35.70 3.52 1.10
N LEU A 308 34.69 4.39 1.12
CA LEU A 308 33.59 4.44 0.16
C LEU A 308 33.89 5.31 -1.07
N ALA A 309 35.03 6.00 -1.13
CA ALA A 309 35.37 6.89 -2.24
C ALA A 309 35.35 6.21 -3.63
N PRO A 310 35.84 4.95 -3.80
CA PRO A 310 35.76 4.26 -5.10
C PRO A 310 34.32 4.04 -5.58
N VAL A 311 33.44 3.59 -4.67
CA VAL A 311 32.02 3.32 -4.96
C VAL A 311 31.29 4.61 -5.32
N ARG A 312 31.48 5.68 -4.54
CA ARG A 312 30.87 6.99 -4.83
C ARG A 312 31.31 7.55 -6.18
N SER A 313 32.60 7.39 -6.49
CA SER A 313 33.16 7.82 -7.78
C SER A 313 32.53 7.07 -8.96
N ALA A 314 32.30 5.76 -8.80
CA ALA A 314 31.64 4.93 -9.81
C ALA A 314 30.15 5.28 -9.97
N LEU A 315 29.41 5.44 -8.89
CA LEU A 315 28.00 5.86 -8.92
C LEU A 315 27.82 7.23 -9.57
N ALA A 316 28.63 8.22 -9.17
CA ALA A 316 28.58 9.56 -9.77
C ALA A 316 28.91 9.54 -11.27
N ARG A 317 29.76 8.61 -11.73
CA ARG A 317 29.99 8.37 -13.17
C ARG A 317 28.76 7.79 -13.84
N ALA A 318 28.20 6.73 -13.28
CA ALA A 318 27.04 6.05 -13.84
C ALA A 318 25.81 6.98 -13.94
N GLN A 319 25.57 7.81 -12.92
CA GLN A 319 24.50 8.81 -12.94
C GLN A 319 24.61 9.79 -14.12
N ARG A 320 25.84 10.17 -14.53
CA ARG A 320 26.06 11.01 -15.73
C ARG A 320 25.70 10.30 -17.03
N ASN A 321 25.69 8.97 -17.04
CA ASN A 321 25.21 8.17 -18.16
C ASN A 321 23.71 7.86 -18.06
N GLY A 322 23.01 8.39 -17.05
CA GLY A 322 21.58 8.22 -16.84
C GLY A 322 21.20 7.05 -15.93
N THR A 323 22.15 6.40 -15.25
CA THR A 323 21.87 5.31 -14.31
C THR A 323 21.19 5.84 -13.05
N THR A 324 20.17 5.10 -12.62
CA THR A 324 19.52 5.26 -11.30
C THR A 324 19.79 4.02 -10.47
N ALA A 325 20.23 4.19 -9.22
CA ALA A 325 20.55 3.08 -8.33
C ALA A 325 19.61 3.05 -7.11
N PHE A 326 18.94 1.93 -6.90
CA PHE A 326 18.08 1.64 -5.76
C PHE A 326 18.76 0.66 -4.82
N VAL A 327 18.83 1.00 -3.53
CA VAL A 327 19.49 0.19 -2.51
C VAL A 327 18.53 -0.06 -1.36
N ALA A 328 18.33 -1.34 -1.00
CA ALA A 328 17.58 -1.75 0.18
C ALA A 328 18.17 -1.10 1.44
N SER A 329 17.33 -0.51 2.30
CA SER A 329 17.82 0.24 3.48
C SER A 329 18.31 -0.65 4.62
N GLY A 330 18.04 -1.95 4.56
CA GLY A 330 18.36 -2.94 5.57
C GLY A 330 17.11 -3.52 6.22
N ASP A 331 17.27 -4.67 6.87
CA ASP A 331 16.14 -5.44 7.43
C ASP A 331 16.21 -5.56 8.96
N LEU A 332 17.08 -4.76 9.59
CA LEU A 332 17.38 -4.80 11.03
C LEU A 332 16.71 -3.68 11.83
N ALA A 333 15.61 -3.11 11.32
CA ALA A 333 14.80 -2.11 12.02
C ALA A 333 15.60 -0.91 12.55
N GLY A 334 16.61 -0.43 11.81
CA GLY A 334 17.50 0.66 12.22
C GLY A 334 18.72 0.23 13.05
N LEU A 335 18.88 -1.08 13.25
CA LEU A 335 20.00 -1.69 13.97
C LEU A 335 20.99 -2.36 13.02
N GLU A 336 21.31 -1.72 11.88
CA GLU A 336 22.10 -2.38 10.85
C GLU A 336 23.51 -2.76 11.34
N CYS A 337 24.04 -2.06 12.35
CA CYS A 337 25.33 -2.39 12.96
C CYS A 337 25.29 -3.61 13.89
N LYS A 338 24.12 -4.18 14.14
CA LYS A 338 23.97 -5.49 14.78
C LYS A 338 24.52 -6.63 13.89
N GLY A 339 24.62 -6.40 12.58
CA GLY A 339 24.95 -7.41 11.57
C GLY A 339 26.18 -8.27 11.91
N GLY A 340 25.95 -9.55 12.22
CA GLY A 340 26.99 -10.50 12.64
C GLY A 340 26.42 -11.78 13.27
N LYS A 341 27.27 -12.76 13.59
CA LYS A 341 26.93 -14.13 14.07
C LYS A 341 26.16 -14.21 15.42
N THR A 342 25.69 -13.10 15.97
CA THR A 342 25.04 -13.02 17.29
C THR A 342 23.69 -12.29 17.23
N TRP A 343 22.84 -12.69 16.27
CA TRP A 343 21.46 -12.23 16.15
C TRP A 343 20.68 -12.26 17.48
N SER A 344 21.00 -13.24 18.34
CA SER A 344 20.33 -13.47 19.62
C SER A 344 20.72 -12.51 20.75
N ASP A 345 21.75 -11.67 20.58
CA ASP A 345 22.12 -10.71 21.62
C ASP A 345 21.03 -9.62 21.75
N PRO A 346 20.77 -9.09 22.95
CA PRO A 346 19.86 -7.95 23.08
C PRO A 346 20.39 -6.73 22.30
N PRO A 347 19.53 -5.91 21.68
CA PRO A 347 19.96 -4.72 20.99
C PRO A 347 20.58 -3.69 21.96
N SER A 348 21.60 -2.98 21.49
CA SER A 348 22.31 -1.93 22.20
C SER A 348 22.43 -0.66 21.35
N PRO A 349 22.73 0.50 21.94
CA PRO A 349 22.97 1.73 21.17
C PRO A 349 24.14 1.64 20.17
N ASP A 350 25.08 0.72 20.37
CA ASP A 350 26.18 0.49 19.42
C ASP A 350 25.72 -0.19 18.13
N ASP A 351 24.55 -0.86 18.18
CA ASP A 351 23.92 -1.48 17.01
C ASP A 351 23.22 -0.45 16.11
N TYR A 352 23.03 0.80 16.58
CA TYR A 352 22.33 1.85 15.84
C TYR A 352 23.14 2.30 14.63
N GLY A 353 22.66 1.99 13.43
CA GLY A 353 23.30 2.38 12.19
C GLY A 353 22.44 2.06 10.99
N VAL A 354 22.85 2.59 9.85
CA VAL A 354 22.17 2.38 8.56
C VAL A 354 23.05 1.53 7.64
N ASP A 355 22.43 0.87 6.66
CA ASP A 355 23.19 0.21 5.60
C ASP A 355 24.09 1.23 4.90
N VAL A 356 25.34 0.86 4.74
CA VAL A 356 26.36 1.80 4.29
C VAL A 356 26.18 2.21 2.84
N MET A 357 25.67 1.31 2.00
CA MET A 357 25.38 1.60 0.60
C MET A 357 24.13 2.47 0.50
N ALA A 358 23.07 2.15 1.24
CA ALA A 358 21.87 2.97 1.30
C ALA A 358 22.14 4.37 1.87
N SER A 359 23.18 4.53 2.71
CA SER A 359 23.59 5.84 3.25
C SER A 359 24.26 6.77 2.22
N LEU A 360 24.69 6.26 1.06
CA LEU A 360 25.33 7.08 0.03
C LEU A 360 24.35 8.13 -0.54
N PRO A 361 24.77 9.40 -0.69
CA PRO A 361 23.93 10.41 -1.34
C PRO A 361 23.63 10.13 -2.82
N GLU A 362 24.49 9.36 -3.50
CA GLU A 362 24.38 9.03 -4.92
C GLU A 362 23.39 7.88 -5.23
N VAL A 363 22.78 7.27 -4.20
CA VAL A 363 21.78 6.21 -4.37
C VAL A 363 20.43 6.62 -3.78
N THR A 364 19.37 6.04 -4.31
CA THR A 364 18.04 6.11 -3.72
C THR A 364 17.88 4.95 -2.74
N GLY A 365 17.88 5.25 -1.45
CA GLY A 365 17.65 4.27 -0.39
C GLY A 365 16.16 3.88 -0.33
N VAL A 366 15.86 2.60 -0.23
CA VAL A 366 14.50 2.06 -0.29
C VAL A 366 14.16 1.32 0.99
N GLY A 367 13.22 1.87 1.75
CA GLY A 367 12.67 1.28 2.97
C GLY A 367 11.48 0.37 2.73
N GLY A 368 10.89 -0.05 3.85
CA GLY A 368 9.91 -1.11 3.91
C GLY A 368 8.62 -0.73 4.62
N THR A 369 7.51 -1.21 4.08
CA THR A 369 6.16 -1.07 4.65
C THR A 369 5.45 -2.42 4.81
N THR A 370 4.48 -2.44 5.71
CA THR A 370 3.44 -3.46 5.80
C THR A 370 2.21 -2.93 5.04
N LEU A 371 1.84 -3.60 3.95
CA LEU A 371 0.80 -3.13 3.02
C LEU A 371 -0.51 -3.90 3.18
N SER A 372 -1.61 -3.15 3.29
CA SER A 372 -2.97 -3.68 3.27
C SER A 372 -3.66 -3.33 1.94
N THR A 373 -4.32 -4.33 1.34
CA THR A 373 -5.10 -4.16 0.11
C THR A 373 -6.46 -4.82 0.21
N ASP A 374 -7.42 -4.42 -0.61
CA ASP A 374 -8.64 -5.21 -0.77
C ASP A 374 -8.39 -6.50 -1.57
N SER A 375 -9.45 -7.26 -1.83
CA SER A 375 -9.38 -8.53 -2.58
C SER A 375 -9.05 -8.38 -4.06
N GLN A 376 -8.93 -7.15 -4.58
CA GLN A 376 -8.52 -6.83 -5.95
C GLN A 376 -7.12 -6.18 -5.98
N GLY A 377 -6.41 -6.12 -4.85
CA GLY A 377 -5.12 -5.45 -4.74
C GLY A 377 -5.21 -3.93 -4.73
N GLN A 378 -6.40 -3.33 -4.50
CA GLN A 378 -6.47 -1.88 -4.30
C GLN A 378 -5.83 -1.52 -2.97
N TRP A 379 -4.95 -0.52 -2.99
CA TRP A 379 -4.31 -0.01 -1.79
C TRP A 379 -5.36 0.50 -0.78
N LEU A 380 -5.23 0.09 0.48
CA LEU A 380 -6.09 0.54 1.59
C LEU A 380 -5.31 1.34 2.63
N ALA A 381 -4.17 0.82 3.07
CA ALA A 381 -3.31 1.44 4.08
C ALA A 381 -1.90 0.84 4.02
N GLU A 382 -0.92 1.58 4.53
CA GLU A 382 0.44 1.11 4.79
C GLU A 382 0.91 1.58 6.18
N GLN A 383 1.78 0.78 6.78
CA GLN A 383 2.48 1.08 8.04
C GLN A 383 3.98 0.86 7.86
N GLY A 384 4.82 1.52 8.66
CA GLY A 384 6.25 1.22 8.71
C GLY A 384 6.47 -0.24 9.12
N TRP A 385 7.26 -0.99 8.35
CA TRP A 385 7.48 -2.42 8.61
C TRP A 385 8.37 -2.63 9.83
N TYR A 386 7.84 -3.26 10.88
CA TYR A 386 8.62 -3.68 12.04
C TYR A 386 7.97 -4.84 12.80
N ASP A 387 8.67 -5.96 12.84
CA ASP A 387 8.42 -7.11 13.70
C ASP A 387 9.29 -6.98 14.98
N VAL A 388 8.66 -6.45 16.03
CA VAL A 388 9.32 -6.15 17.32
C VAL A 388 10.00 -7.38 17.92
N PRO A 389 9.33 -8.55 18.08
CA PRO A 389 9.98 -9.77 18.60
C PRO A 389 11.22 -10.22 17.82
N LEU A 390 11.22 -10.04 16.51
CA LEU A 390 12.32 -10.51 15.66
C LEU A 390 13.43 -9.49 15.50
N THR A 391 13.23 -8.24 15.94
CA THR A 391 14.13 -7.12 15.62
C THR A 391 14.33 -7.00 14.10
N GLN A 392 13.28 -7.35 13.34
CA GLN A 392 13.28 -7.35 11.88
C GLN A 392 12.36 -6.24 11.41
N GLY A 393 12.77 -5.45 10.43
CA GLY A 393 11.97 -4.34 9.95
C GLY A 393 12.77 -3.41 9.05
N SER A 394 12.11 -2.39 8.53
CA SER A 394 12.76 -1.43 7.64
C SER A 394 13.95 -0.75 8.34
N GLY A 395 15.12 -0.89 7.73
CA GLY A 395 16.32 -0.15 8.07
C GLY A 395 16.12 1.33 7.80
N GLY A 396 16.83 2.15 8.56
CA GLY A 396 16.77 3.60 8.40
C GLY A 396 17.22 4.33 9.65
N GLY A 397 17.56 5.60 9.46
CA GLY A 397 18.22 6.42 10.47
C GLY A 397 19.05 7.53 9.85
N ALA A 398 19.88 8.17 10.67
CA ALA A 398 20.79 9.23 10.23
C ALA A 398 22.21 8.68 10.06
N SER A 399 22.79 8.85 8.87
CA SER A 399 24.15 8.42 8.59
C SER A 399 25.18 9.09 9.52
N VAL A 400 26.17 8.33 9.98
CA VAL A 400 27.34 8.87 10.70
C VAL A 400 28.43 9.34 9.75
N LEU A 401 28.34 9.03 8.46
CA LEU A 401 29.39 9.30 7.46
C LEU A 401 29.11 10.56 6.64
N PHE A 402 27.87 10.74 6.17
CA PHE A 402 27.53 11.72 5.16
C PHE A 402 26.69 12.87 5.70
N ALA A 403 27.07 14.09 5.31
CA ALA A 403 26.29 15.27 5.58
C ALA A 403 24.97 15.24 4.81
N ARG A 404 23.95 15.94 5.32
CA ARG A 404 22.66 16.06 4.63
C ARG A 404 22.86 16.73 3.26
N PRO A 405 22.48 16.07 2.15
CA PRO A 405 22.50 16.70 0.84
C PRO A 405 21.51 17.86 0.78
N SER A 406 21.80 18.92 0.02
CA SER A 406 20.94 20.10 -0.06
C SER A 406 19.55 19.83 -0.64
N TRP A 407 19.43 18.76 -1.44
CA TRP A 407 18.14 18.31 -1.98
C TRP A 407 17.30 17.53 -0.96
N GLN A 408 17.88 17.04 0.14
CA GLN A 408 17.14 16.33 1.18
C GLN A 408 16.47 17.33 2.13
N ASP A 409 15.67 18.24 1.57
CA ASP A 409 14.85 19.16 2.34
C ASP A 409 13.54 18.49 2.71
N THR A 410 13.37 18.20 3.99
CA THR A 410 12.25 17.45 4.55
C THR A 410 11.16 18.34 5.15
N GLY A 411 11.36 19.67 5.18
CA GLY A 411 10.47 20.64 5.82
C GLY A 411 10.35 20.49 7.34
N ALA A 412 9.64 19.46 7.81
CA ALA A 412 9.41 19.12 9.22
C ALA A 412 10.65 18.46 9.87
N PRO A 413 10.73 18.34 11.22
CA PRO A 413 11.85 17.66 11.87
C PRO A 413 11.80 16.15 11.63
N ALA A 414 12.38 15.73 10.51
CA ALA A 414 12.59 14.35 10.06
C ALA A 414 13.76 13.62 10.76
N GLY A 415 14.56 14.35 11.54
CA GLY A 415 15.85 13.89 12.06
C GLY A 415 16.93 14.98 11.98
N PRO A 416 18.20 14.66 12.30
CA PRO A 416 19.29 15.64 12.36
C PRO A 416 19.53 16.38 11.03
N HIS A 417 19.45 17.72 11.04
CA HIS A 417 19.52 18.57 9.85
C HIS A 417 20.85 18.55 9.10
N ASP A 418 21.90 18.01 9.72
CA ASP A 418 23.27 17.99 9.20
C ASP A 418 23.68 16.62 8.66
N LYS A 419 22.82 15.60 8.73
CA LYS A 419 23.12 14.22 8.33
C LYS A 419 22.21 13.71 7.21
N ARG A 420 22.76 12.87 6.32
CA ARG A 420 21.97 12.12 5.33
C ARG A 420 21.03 11.17 6.07
N LEU A 421 19.74 11.31 5.83
CA LEU A 421 18.70 10.47 6.42
C LEU A 421 18.33 9.33 5.47
N VAL A 422 18.17 8.10 5.96
CA VAL A 422 17.79 6.90 5.18
C VAL A 422 16.45 6.38 5.70
N PRO A 423 15.54 5.88 4.84
CA PRO A 423 15.62 5.77 3.38
C PRO A 423 15.16 7.04 2.66
N ASP A 424 15.11 7.04 1.33
CA ASP A 424 14.52 8.13 0.53
C ASP A 424 13.05 7.88 0.21
N ILE A 425 12.69 6.63 -0.07
CA ILE A 425 11.35 6.16 -0.46
C ILE A 425 11.12 4.76 0.11
N ALA A 426 9.91 4.22 0.00
CA ALA A 426 9.60 2.86 0.45
C ALA A 426 8.74 2.06 -0.53
N ALA A 427 8.67 0.75 -0.31
CA ALA A 427 7.67 -0.14 -0.88
C ALA A 427 7.38 -1.29 0.12
N VAL A 428 6.49 -2.20 -0.25
CA VAL A 428 6.08 -3.34 0.58
C VAL A 428 7.29 -4.25 0.82
N ALA A 429 7.53 -4.54 2.10
CA ALA A 429 8.69 -5.30 2.57
C ALA A 429 8.33 -6.32 3.65
N ASP A 430 7.21 -6.15 4.34
CA ASP A 430 6.80 -7.10 5.38
C ASP A 430 6.51 -8.49 4.78
N PRO A 431 7.21 -9.57 5.20
CA PRO A 431 6.97 -10.93 4.71
C PRO A 431 5.53 -11.43 4.90
N PHE A 432 4.74 -10.83 5.80
CA PHE A 432 3.31 -11.14 5.97
C PHE A 432 2.42 -10.51 4.90
N THR A 433 2.90 -9.48 4.19
CA THR A 433 2.15 -8.73 3.16
C THR A 433 2.86 -8.66 1.82
N GLY A 434 4.03 -9.30 1.70
CA GLY A 434 4.91 -9.17 0.55
C GLY A 434 4.41 -9.88 -0.71
N VAL A 435 5.27 -9.92 -1.73
CA VAL A 435 4.87 -10.34 -3.08
C VAL A 435 5.22 -11.80 -3.30
N ARG A 436 4.34 -12.53 -3.96
CA ARG A 436 4.55 -13.94 -4.26
C ARG A 436 5.65 -14.12 -5.30
N PHE A 437 6.55 -15.07 -5.06
CA PHE A 437 7.61 -15.46 -5.98
C PHE A 437 7.80 -16.99 -5.97
N VAL A 438 8.52 -17.51 -6.95
CA VAL A 438 8.82 -18.95 -7.07
C VAL A 438 10.27 -19.23 -6.70
N LEU A 439 10.46 -20.14 -5.75
CA LEU A 439 11.78 -20.64 -5.36
C LEU A 439 11.71 -22.15 -5.18
N ASN A 440 12.68 -22.88 -5.75
CA ASN A 440 12.73 -24.34 -5.72
C ASN A 440 11.41 -24.99 -6.19
N GLY A 441 10.74 -24.34 -7.15
CA GLY A 441 9.45 -24.76 -7.69
C GLY A 441 8.24 -24.57 -6.77
N GLN A 442 8.37 -23.86 -5.65
CA GLN A 442 7.30 -23.57 -4.70
C GLN A 442 6.92 -22.10 -4.71
N LEU A 443 5.66 -21.81 -4.41
CA LEU A 443 5.18 -20.43 -4.20
C LEU A 443 5.54 -19.99 -2.79
N LEU A 444 6.36 -18.95 -2.68
CA LEU A 444 6.72 -18.31 -1.43
C LEU A 444 6.30 -16.85 -1.44
N VAL A 445 6.33 -16.21 -0.28
CA VAL A 445 6.09 -14.77 -0.12
C VAL A 445 7.44 -14.11 0.15
N GLY A 446 7.78 -13.13 -0.68
CA GLY A 446 8.97 -12.31 -0.51
C GLY A 446 8.77 -11.29 0.61
N GLY A 447 9.87 -10.70 1.05
CA GLY A 447 9.88 -9.68 2.07
C GLY A 447 11.27 -9.05 2.15
N GLY A 448 11.50 -8.27 3.20
CA GLY A 448 12.71 -7.44 3.28
C GLY A 448 12.59 -6.17 2.44
N THR A 449 13.37 -5.18 2.82
CA THR A 449 13.73 -4.05 1.94
C THR A 449 14.47 -4.55 0.69
N SER A 450 15.06 -5.75 0.78
CA SER A 450 15.46 -6.62 -0.33
C SER A 450 14.41 -6.78 -1.42
N GLN A 451 13.12 -6.90 -1.10
CA GLN A 451 12.03 -6.91 -2.08
C GLN A 451 11.70 -5.49 -2.56
N ALA A 452 11.79 -4.48 -1.69
CA ALA A 452 11.39 -3.11 -2.01
C ALA A 452 12.29 -2.47 -3.09
N ALA A 453 13.60 -2.71 -3.05
CA ALA A 453 14.55 -2.19 -4.03
C ALA A 453 14.28 -2.67 -5.49
N PRO A 454 14.14 -3.97 -5.79
CA PRO A 454 13.82 -4.47 -7.13
C PRO A 454 12.42 -4.06 -7.60
N ILE A 455 11.45 -3.87 -6.68
CA ILE A 455 10.15 -3.27 -7.03
C ILE A 455 10.36 -1.87 -7.63
N TRP A 456 11.12 -1.02 -6.94
CA TRP A 456 11.44 0.32 -7.45
C TRP A 456 12.29 0.30 -8.72
N ALA A 457 13.20 -0.66 -8.87
CA ALA A 457 13.97 -0.82 -10.11
C ALA A 457 13.06 -1.18 -11.31
N GLY A 458 12.07 -2.06 -11.12
CA GLY A 458 11.06 -2.36 -12.12
C GLY A 458 10.18 -1.15 -12.46
N ILE A 459 9.73 -0.40 -11.45
CA ILE A 459 8.97 0.85 -11.63
C ILE A 459 9.79 1.87 -12.43
N ALA A 460 11.07 2.04 -12.10
CA ALA A 460 11.97 2.95 -12.81
C ALA A 460 12.17 2.56 -14.27
N ALA A 461 12.25 1.27 -14.61
CA ALA A 461 12.30 0.83 -16.00
C ALA A 461 11.02 1.20 -16.77
N VAL A 462 9.84 1.02 -16.16
CA VAL A 462 8.57 1.43 -16.78
C VAL A 462 8.51 2.96 -16.96
N MET A 463 8.93 3.74 -15.97
CA MET A 463 8.99 5.21 -16.04
C MET A 463 10.02 5.70 -17.07
N ASN A 464 11.21 5.09 -17.15
CA ASN A 464 12.23 5.43 -18.15
C ASN A 464 11.72 5.19 -19.57
N GLN A 465 11.01 4.09 -19.83
CA GLN A 465 10.37 3.88 -21.13
C GLN A 465 9.35 4.98 -21.43
N PHE A 466 8.53 5.38 -20.45
CA PHE A 466 7.56 6.46 -20.61
C PHE A 466 8.20 7.81 -20.97
N LEU A 467 9.29 8.17 -20.28
CA LEU A 467 10.03 9.42 -20.49
C LEU A 467 10.74 9.43 -21.85
N THR A 468 11.47 8.37 -22.17
CA THR A 468 12.22 8.26 -23.42
C THR A 468 11.32 8.21 -24.65
N ALA A 469 10.11 7.64 -24.54
CA ALA A 469 9.10 7.71 -25.61
C ALA A 469 8.64 9.15 -25.93
N ARG A 470 8.92 10.12 -25.05
CA ARG A 470 8.69 11.57 -25.23
C ARG A 470 9.98 12.35 -25.48
N GLY A 471 11.06 11.63 -25.79
CA GLY A 471 12.42 12.15 -26.00
C GLY A 471 13.07 12.71 -24.74
N LEU A 472 12.50 12.51 -23.55
CA LEU A 472 13.07 13.01 -22.30
C LEU A 472 14.19 12.08 -21.86
N GLU A 473 15.15 12.63 -21.13
CA GLU A 473 16.19 11.83 -20.49
C GLU A 473 15.57 10.89 -19.46
N GLN A 474 16.24 9.75 -19.24
CA GLN A 474 15.94 8.82 -18.16
C GLN A 474 15.99 9.52 -16.79
N LEU A 475 15.57 8.81 -15.74
CA LEU A 475 15.58 9.34 -14.37
C LEU A 475 16.97 9.88 -13.97
N GLY A 476 18.03 9.06 -14.08
CA GLY A 476 19.39 9.42 -13.71
C GLY A 476 19.55 9.60 -12.20
N ASP A 477 20.17 10.71 -11.80
CA ASP A 477 20.22 11.15 -10.40
C ASP A 477 18.80 11.49 -9.90
N PHE A 478 18.15 10.49 -9.28
CA PHE A 478 16.72 10.52 -9.02
C PHE A 478 16.37 11.27 -7.73
N ASN A 479 17.26 11.28 -6.74
CA ASN A 479 16.98 11.86 -5.43
C ASN A 479 16.56 13.34 -5.52
N PRO A 480 17.26 14.26 -6.21
CA PRO A 480 16.79 15.63 -6.33
C PRO A 480 15.37 15.74 -6.92
N LEU A 481 15.04 14.91 -7.90
CA LEU A 481 13.70 14.91 -8.52
C LEU A 481 12.62 14.43 -7.54
N LEU A 482 12.91 13.43 -6.72
CA LEU A 482 11.98 12.89 -5.72
C LEU A 482 11.57 13.97 -4.71
N TYR A 483 12.55 14.68 -4.14
CA TYR A 483 12.29 15.69 -3.12
C TYR A 483 11.64 16.95 -3.69
N ASP A 484 12.03 17.37 -4.91
CA ASP A 484 11.34 18.47 -5.61
C ASP A 484 9.85 18.13 -5.87
N ILE A 485 9.57 16.89 -6.27
CA ILE A 485 8.20 16.41 -6.50
C ILE A 485 7.42 16.34 -5.20
N ALA A 486 8.01 15.81 -4.13
CA ALA A 486 7.36 15.74 -2.82
C ALA A 486 7.01 17.13 -2.26
N GLY A 487 7.85 18.13 -2.50
CA GLY A 487 7.62 19.49 -2.05
C GLY A 487 6.66 20.33 -2.90
N GLY A 488 6.36 19.93 -4.14
CA GLY A 488 5.71 20.84 -5.10
C GLY A 488 4.78 20.24 -6.15
N ALA A 489 4.53 18.93 -6.17
CA ALA A 489 3.60 18.34 -7.14
C ALA A 489 2.14 18.71 -6.87
N GLU A 490 1.37 18.97 -7.95
CA GLU A 490 -0.06 19.30 -7.86
C GLU A 490 -0.90 18.16 -7.28
N VAL A 491 -0.51 16.92 -7.58
CA VAL A 491 -1.11 15.70 -7.04
C VAL A 491 -0.05 14.94 -6.24
N PRO A 492 -0.40 14.35 -5.07
CA PRO A 492 0.55 13.58 -4.27
C PRO A 492 1.15 12.41 -5.08
N ALA A 493 2.46 12.47 -5.29
CA ALA A 493 3.22 11.40 -5.96
C ALA A 493 3.54 10.24 -5.01
N PHE A 494 3.57 10.50 -3.71
CA PHE A 494 3.82 9.53 -2.67
C PHE A 494 2.62 9.45 -1.73
N ARG A 495 2.37 8.26 -1.21
CA ARG A 495 1.48 8.03 -0.09
C ARG A 495 2.33 8.11 1.17
N ASP A 496 1.97 9.04 2.05
CA ASP A 496 2.65 9.25 3.33
C ASP A 496 2.29 8.14 4.34
N ILE A 497 3.28 7.59 5.03
CA ILE A 497 3.13 6.54 6.04
C ILE A 497 3.44 7.14 7.41
N TYR A 498 2.38 7.38 8.16
CA TYR A 498 2.47 8.08 9.46
C TYR A 498 2.13 7.16 10.65
N LEU A 499 2.04 5.84 10.44
CA LEU A 499 1.86 4.83 11.49
C LEU A 499 2.96 3.76 11.47
N GLY A 500 3.46 3.39 12.66
CA GLY A 500 4.53 2.41 12.83
C GLY A 500 5.76 2.98 13.55
N ALA A 501 6.81 2.17 13.60
CA ALA A 501 8.12 2.52 14.15
C ALA A 501 9.14 1.51 13.62
N ASN A 502 10.43 1.79 13.82
CA ASN A 502 11.46 0.76 13.85
C ASN A 502 12.05 0.71 15.27
N ALA A 503 13.16 0.02 15.48
CA ALA A 503 13.76 -0.11 16.81
C ALA A 503 14.38 1.19 17.36
N VAL A 504 14.50 2.24 16.53
CA VAL A 504 15.27 3.46 16.84
C VAL A 504 14.42 4.73 16.78
N THR A 505 13.39 4.78 15.92
CA THR A 505 12.55 5.96 15.71
C THR A 505 11.10 5.56 15.42
N PRO A 506 10.10 6.39 15.78
CA PRO A 506 8.75 6.27 15.23
C PRO A 506 8.69 6.82 13.79
N VAL A 507 7.63 6.48 13.05
CA VAL A 507 7.25 7.25 11.84
C VAL A 507 6.49 8.53 12.24
N GLY A 508 6.36 9.48 11.31
CA GLY A 508 5.64 10.73 11.50
C GLY A 508 4.95 11.19 10.21
N VAL A 509 4.27 12.34 10.25
CA VAL A 509 3.69 12.94 9.04
C VAL A 509 4.81 13.55 8.18
N GLY A 510 4.77 13.28 6.88
CA GLY A 510 5.79 13.69 5.93
C GLY A 510 6.99 12.75 5.95
N TYR A 511 8.18 13.26 5.67
CA TYR A 511 9.37 12.41 5.64
C TYR A 511 9.66 11.79 7.03
N ASP A 512 9.96 10.49 7.06
CA ASP A 512 10.47 9.78 8.23
C ASP A 512 11.66 8.84 7.88
N MET A 513 12.45 8.46 8.89
CA MET A 513 13.64 7.60 8.72
C MET A 513 13.34 6.09 8.68
N ILE A 514 12.15 5.69 8.21
CA ILE A 514 11.71 4.30 8.04
C ILE A 514 11.13 4.12 6.65
N THR A 515 10.29 5.07 6.20
CA THR A 515 9.60 5.03 4.91
C THR A 515 10.00 6.16 3.96
N GLY A 516 10.82 7.10 4.41
CA GLY A 516 11.30 8.22 3.60
C GLY A 516 10.14 9.13 3.20
N LEU A 517 10.02 9.44 1.92
CA LEU A 517 8.88 10.17 1.35
C LEU A 517 7.60 9.32 1.26
N GLY A 518 7.67 8.03 1.58
CA GLY A 518 6.57 7.07 1.51
C GLY A 518 6.61 6.18 0.26
N THR A 519 5.46 5.55 -0.06
CA THR A 519 5.32 4.62 -1.19
C THR A 519 4.74 5.30 -2.43
N PRO A 520 5.00 4.80 -3.66
CA PRO A 520 4.61 5.52 -4.85
C PRO A 520 3.13 5.38 -5.18
N ASN A 521 2.54 6.48 -5.65
CA ASN A 521 1.51 6.43 -6.68
C ASN A 521 2.21 6.65 -8.04
N VAL A 522 2.49 5.55 -8.77
CA VAL A 522 3.38 5.58 -9.93
C VAL A 522 2.85 6.45 -11.07
N ASP A 523 1.55 6.45 -11.32
CA ASP A 523 0.93 7.33 -12.33
C ASP A 523 1.10 8.81 -11.98
N ASN A 524 0.85 9.20 -10.72
CA ASN A 524 1.05 10.57 -10.26
C ASN A 524 2.53 10.98 -10.31
N LEU A 525 3.42 10.11 -9.83
CA LEU A 525 4.88 10.33 -9.87
C LEU A 525 5.37 10.51 -11.32
N THR A 526 4.90 9.69 -12.25
CA THR A 526 5.26 9.77 -13.67
C THR A 526 4.79 11.10 -14.29
N LYS A 527 3.58 11.55 -13.96
CA LYS A 527 3.05 12.85 -14.42
C LYS A 527 3.84 14.01 -13.84
N ALA A 528 4.21 13.97 -12.57
CA ALA A 528 5.04 14.98 -11.94
C ALA A 528 6.44 15.03 -12.57
N LEU A 529 7.05 13.88 -12.85
CA LEU A 529 8.32 13.77 -13.57
C LEU A 529 8.24 14.36 -14.98
N LEU A 530 7.15 14.11 -15.69
CA LEU A 530 6.92 14.69 -17.02
C LEU A 530 6.95 16.22 -16.95
N VAL A 531 6.20 16.81 -16.03
CA VAL A 531 6.16 18.27 -15.83
C VAL A 531 7.55 18.80 -15.47
N LEU A 532 8.18 18.23 -14.44
CA LEU A 532 9.46 18.71 -13.91
C LEU A 532 10.58 18.63 -14.96
N LYS A 533 10.69 17.52 -15.69
CA LYS A 533 11.70 17.36 -16.74
C LYS A 533 11.39 18.18 -17.99
N SER A 534 10.11 18.44 -18.31
CA SER A 534 9.75 19.33 -19.42
C SER A 534 10.09 20.79 -19.16
N LEU A 535 10.04 21.25 -17.90
CA LEU A 535 10.44 22.62 -17.51
C LEU A 535 11.96 22.85 -17.50
N ARG A 536 12.75 21.76 -17.42
CA ARG A 536 14.22 21.81 -17.35
C ARG A 536 14.92 21.60 -18.70
N ARG A 537 14.16 21.32 -19.76
CA ARG A 537 14.65 21.39 -21.14
C ARG A 537 14.77 22.82 -21.60
#